data_AF-A0A1Y1ZW48-F1
#
_entry.id   AF-A0A1Y1ZW48-F1
#
_cell.length_a   1.000
_cell.length_b   1.000
_cell.length_c   1.000
_cell.angle_alpha   90.00
_cell.angle_beta   90.00
_cell.angle_gamma   90.00
#
_symmetry.space_group_name_H-M   'P 1'
#
loop_
_entity.id
_entity.type
_entity.pdbx_description
1 polymer ?
#
loop_
_entity_poly.entity_id
_entity_poly.type
_entity_poly.pdbx_seq_one_letter_code
_entity_poly.pdbx_strand_id
1 'polypeptide(L)'
;MSNANNDTMADAPLKSQDPHDYSQLLQTDHSDAFAFSEQEQVVLALYDQLQELELECSLLEAQENAREPDVSPVADHVLQKQLVAAESALIEVQAEYELRNRITQKVLIMDPVLKAVHGGEHTDYAEKRILPLITENDIVSMVHSSLASRLSASRQALSAAEEQNIAANDKNKDLARTLLTLAEDFRSQSTKDIEDPQLRVKVEKEEKGLKASRRRMMTLKGLISGLIVGSGIDWAADSLLRELVMDDEEDG
;
A
#
# COMPACT_ATOMS: atom_id res chain seq x y z
N MET A 1 -42.51 -50.41 -17.38
CA MET A 1 -41.15 -50.69 -16.91
C MET A 1 -40.54 -49.37 -16.54
N SER A 2 -40.46 -49.13 -15.24
CA SER A 2 -39.89 -47.95 -14.61
C SER A 2 -38.37 -48.01 -14.69
N ASN A 3 -37.71 -46.91 -15.00
CA ASN A 3 -36.36 -46.66 -14.48
C ASN A 3 -36.19 -45.15 -14.31
N ALA A 4 -36.19 -44.75 -13.04
CA ALA A 4 -35.89 -43.44 -12.56
C ALA A 4 -34.38 -43.27 -12.51
N ASN A 5 -33.82 -42.34 -13.28
CA ASN A 5 -32.52 -41.76 -12.98
C ASN A 5 -32.77 -40.49 -12.19
N ASN A 6 -32.86 -40.69 -10.88
CA ASN A 6 -32.87 -39.63 -9.89
C ASN A 6 -31.41 -39.40 -9.51
N ASP A 7 -30.71 -38.54 -10.26
CA ASP A 7 -29.38 -38.08 -9.88
C ASP A 7 -29.53 -37.15 -8.68
N THR A 8 -29.47 -37.76 -7.51
CA THR A 8 -29.29 -37.11 -6.21
C THR A 8 -28.03 -36.24 -6.26
N MET A 9 -28.24 -34.92 -6.38
CA MET A 9 -27.30 -33.91 -5.92
C MET A 9 -26.97 -34.21 -4.46
N ALA A 10 -25.83 -34.85 -4.23
CA ALA A 10 -25.32 -35.14 -2.90
C ALA A 10 -24.90 -33.82 -2.26
N ASP A 11 -25.72 -33.36 -1.32
CA ASP A 11 -25.43 -32.21 -0.48
C ASP A 11 -24.11 -32.49 0.28
N ALA A 12 -23.07 -31.73 -0.03
CA ALA A 12 -21.76 -31.86 0.60
C ALA A 12 -21.88 -31.56 2.10
N PRO A 13 -21.18 -32.30 2.98
CA PRO A 13 -21.33 -32.11 4.41
C PRO A 13 -20.80 -30.73 4.82
N LEU A 14 -21.67 -29.94 5.45
CA LEU A 14 -21.33 -28.67 6.10
C LEU A 14 -20.23 -28.89 7.14
N LYS A 15 -18.96 -28.78 6.72
CA LYS A 15 -17.82 -28.66 7.63
C LYS A 15 -17.95 -27.33 8.37
N SER A 16 -17.78 -27.38 9.68
CA SER A 16 -17.76 -26.23 10.59
C SER A 16 -16.89 -25.12 10.01
N GLN A 17 -17.51 -24.08 9.45
CA GLN A 17 -16.83 -22.92 8.90
C GLN A 17 -16.34 -22.05 10.06
N ASP A 18 -15.03 -22.02 10.28
CA ASP A 18 -14.42 -20.89 10.96
C ASP A 18 -14.74 -19.62 10.14
N PRO A 19 -15.21 -18.51 10.75
CA PRO A 19 -15.61 -17.30 10.04
C PRO A 19 -14.45 -16.57 9.33
N HIS A 20 -13.24 -17.09 9.45
CA HIS A 20 -12.00 -16.60 8.85
C HIS A 20 -11.32 -17.63 7.94
N ASP A 21 -11.93 -18.81 7.73
CA ASP A 21 -11.39 -19.79 6.79
C ASP A 21 -11.89 -19.50 5.37
N TYR A 22 -11.06 -18.77 4.62
CA TYR A 22 -11.31 -18.45 3.21
C TYR A 22 -10.65 -19.46 2.26
N SER A 23 -10.10 -20.58 2.76
CA SER A 23 -9.39 -21.56 1.94
C SER A 23 -10.27 -22.17 0.84
N GLN A 24 -11.58 -22.27 1.10
CA GLN A 24 -12.59 -22.74 0.14
C GLN A 24 -12.81 -21.76 -1.02
N LEU A 25 -12.63 -20.45 -0.80
CA LEU A 25 -12.76 -19.44 -1.86
C LEU A 25 -11.54 -19.40 -2.80
N LEU A 26 -10.45 -20.08 -2.43
CA LEU A 26 -9.23 -20.18 -3.22
C LEU A 26 -9.17 -21.48 -4.04
N GLN A 27 -10.15 -22.37 -3.87
CA GLN A 27 -10.29 -23.60 -4.64
C GLN A 27 -11.34 -23.38 -5.72
N THR A 28 -10.89 -23.17 -6.96
CA THR A 28 -11.78 -23.04 -8.12
C THR A 28 -12.12 -24.44 -8.64
N ASP A 29 -13.20 -25.02 -8.13
CA ASP A 29 -13.67 -26.35 -8.58
C ASP A 29 -14.09 -26.34 -10.07
N HIS A 30 -14.34 -25.15 -10.64
CA HIS A 30 -14.79 -24.92 -12.01
C HIS A 30 -13.64 -24.78 -13.03
N SER A 31 -12.52 -25.45 -12.82
CA SER A 31 -11.34 -25.43 -13.73
C SER A 31 -11.67 -25.86 -15.17
N ASP A 32 -12.71 -26.69 -15.36
CA ASP A 32 -13.22 -27.12 -16.67
C ASP A 32 -13.75 -25.95 -17.53
N ALA A 33 -14.09 -24.81 -16.93
CA ALA A 33 -14.51 -23.61 -17.67
C ALA A 33 -13.40 -23.03 -18.57
N PHE A 34 -12.14 -23.40 -18.31
CA PHE A 34 -10.93 -22.95 -19.03
C PHE A 34 -10.37 -23.97 -20.02
N ALA A 35 -10.96 -25.17 -20.11
CA ALA A 35 -10.54 -26.14 -21.11
C ALA A 35 -11.02 -25.68 -22.49
N PHE A 36 -10.16 -24.92 -23.18
CA PHE A 36 -10.34 -24.62 -24.60
C PHE A 36 -10.23 -25.90 -25.40
N SER A 37 -11.16 -26.10 -26.34
CA SER A 37 -11.00 -27.13 -27.35
C SER A 37 -9.73 -26.87 -28.18
N GLU A 38 -9.15 -27.92 -28.77
CA GLU A 38 -7.98 -27.77 -29.65
C GLU A 38 -8.24 -26.75 -30.78
N GLN A 39 -9.48 -26.66 -31.26
CA GLN A 39 -9.88 -25.69 -32.28
C GLN A 39 -9.86 -24.25 -31.75
N GLU A 40 -10.38 -24.02 -30.55
CA GLU A 40 -10.36 -22.70 -29.89
C GLU A 40 -8.92 -22.23 -29.63
N GLN A 41 -8.03 -23.13 -29.21
CA GLN A 41 -6.62 -22.81 -29.00
C GLN A 41 -5.93 -22.39 -30.31
N VAL A 42 -6.21 -23.08 -31.41
CA VAL A 42 -5.68 -22.72 -32.73
C VAL A 42 -6.23 -21.37 -33.19
N VAL A 43 -7.51 -21.09 -32.97
CA VAL A 43 -8.12 -19.79 -33.31
C VAL A 43 -7.48 -18.65 -32.52
N LEU A 44 -7.21 -18.85 -31.22
CA LEU A 44 -6.51 -17.86 -30.40
C LEU A 44 -5.08 -17.63 -30.88
N ALA A 45 -4.34 -18.70 -31.20
CA ALA A 45 -2.99 -18.56 -31.74
C ALA A 45 -2.97 -17.82 -33.10
N LEU A 46 -3.97 -18.04 -33.95
CA LEU A 46 -4.13 -17.31 -35.21
C LEU A 46 -4.51 -15.84 -34.98
N TYR A 47 -5.30 -15.53 -33.95
CA TYR A 47 -5.62 -14.16 -33.57
C TYR A 47 -4.37 -13.40 -33.11
N ASP A 48 -3.55 -14.01 -32.27
CA ASP A 48 -2.29 -13.42 -31.79
C ASP A 48 -1.34 -13.15 -32.98
N GLN A 49 -1.22 -14.09 -33.90
CA GLN A 49 -0.44 -13.93 -35.14
C GLN A 49 -0.98 -12.80 -36.03
N LEU A 50 -2.31 -12.67 -36.15
CA LEU A 50 -2.92 -11.60 -36.93
C LEU A 50 -2.63 -10.24 -36.29
N GLN A 51 -2.71 -10.14 -34.96
CA GLN A 51 -2.41 -8.91 -34.25
C GLN A 51 -0.94 -8.49 -34.39
N GLU A 52 -0.01 -9.46 -34.36
CA GLU A 52 1.40 -9.22 -34.63
C GLU A 52 1.64 -8.71 -36.06
N LEU A 53 1.01 -9.34 -37.07
CA LEU A 53 1.10 -8.91 -38.46
C LEU A 53 0.50 -7.52 -38.70
N GLU A 54 -0.61 -7.17 -38.05
CA GLU A 54 -1.21 -5.84 -38.14
C GLU A 54 -0.26 -4.77 -37.57
N LEU A 55 0.43 -5.09 -36.47
CA LEU A 55 1.46 -4.23 -35.90
C LEU A 55 2.67 -4.09 -36.84
N GLU A 56 3.16 -5.17 -37.43
CA GLU A 56 4.24 -5.12 -38.43
C GLU A 56 3.88 -4.24 -39.63
N CYS A 57 2.68 -4.40 -40.19
CA CYS A 57 2.18 -3.56 -41.28
C CYS A 57 2.14 -2.08 -40.87
N SER A 58 1.60 -1.76 -39.70
CA SER A 58 1.54 -0.38 -39.21
C SER A 58 2.93 0.26 -39.02
N LEU A 59 3.93 -0.54 -38.62
CA LEU A 59 5.31 -0.09 -38.47
C LEU A 59 5.95 0.19 -39.83
N LEU A 60 5.73 -0.71 -40.80
CA LEU A 60 6.22 -0.52 -42.17
C LEU A 60 5.60 0.73 -42.83
N GLU A 61 4.31 0.95 -42.66
CA GLU A 61 3.62 2.17 -43.14
C GLU A 61 4.19 3.43 -42.47
N ALA A 62 4.43 3.40 -41.15
CA ALA A 62 5.06 4.51 -40.45
C ALA A 62 6.50 4.77 -40.94
N GLN A 63 7.26 3.72 -41.26
CA GLN A 63 8.62 3.84 -41.80
C GLN A 63 8.64 4.41 -43.23
N GLU A 64 7.67 4.04 -44.06
CA GLU A 64 7.51 4.58 -45.41
C GLU A 64 7.14 6.06 -45.37
N ASN A 65 6.19 6.44 -44.50
CA ASN A 65 5.81 7.84 -44.27
C ASN A 65 6.97 8.67 -43.68
N ALA A 66 7.80 8.10 -42.82
CA ALA A 66 8.97 8.78 -42.26
C ALA A 66 10.14 8.94 -43.26
N ARG A 67 10.14 8.20 -44.38
CA ARG A 67 11.14 8.33 -45.46
C ARG A 67 10.89 9.50 -46.41
N GLU A 68 9.78 10.21 -46.25
CA GLU A 68 9.51 11.47 -46.96
C GLU A 68 9.81 12.74 -46.14
N PRO A 69 11.06 13.03 -45.69
CA PRO A 69 11.41 14.39 -45.33
C PRO A 69 11.99 15.10 -46.56
N ASP A 70 11.27 16.13 -46.99
CA ASP A 70 11.77 17.18 -47.88
C ASP A 70 12.85 17.98 -47.11
N VAL A 71 14.10 17.51 -47.14
CA VAL A 71 15.22 18.08 -46.37
C VAL A 71 15.71 19.38 -47.02
N SER A 72 14.94 20.46 -46.86
CA SER A 72 15.45 21.83 -47.01
C SER A 72 16.11 22.31 -45.72
N PRO A 73 17.11 23.22 -45.77
CA PRO A 73 17.82 23.71 -44.59
C PRO A 73 16.93 24.67 -43.80
N VAL A 74 16.04 24.11 -43.00
CA VAL A 74 15.15 24.82 -42.08
C VAL A 74 15.97 25.24 -40.86
N ALA A 75 15.84 26.50 -40.43
CA ALA A 75 16.55 27.05 -39.28
C ALA A 75 16.25 26.27 -37.98
N ASP A 76 17.24 26.09 -37.11
CA ASP A 76 17.17 25.30 -35.85
C ASP A 76 15.96 25.63 -34.96
N HIS A 77 15.51 26.89 -34.94
CA HIS A 77 14.33 27.30 -34.18
C HIS A 77 12.99 26.77 -34.74
N VAL A 78 12.91 26.52 -36.04
CA VAL A 78 11.73 25.92 -36.68
C VAL A 78 11.77 24.41 -36.51
N LEU A 79 12.96 23.80 -36.59
CA LEU A 79 13.16 22.37 -36.28
C LEU A 79 12.75 22.05 -34.85
N GLN A 80 13.14 22.86 -33.87
CA GLN A 80 12.78 22.63 -32.47
C GLN A 80 11.27 22.77 -32.22
N LYS A 81 10.59 23.69 -32.90
CA LYS A 81 9.12 23.81 -32.83
C LYS A 81 8.42 22.61 -33.48
N GLN A 82 8.94 22.13 -34.62
CA GLN A 82 8.42 20.95 -35.30
C GLN A 82 8.66 19.66 -34.49
N LEU A 83 9.79 19.56 -33.81
CA LEU A 83 10.12 18.45 -32.91
C LEU A 83 9.14 18.42 -31.72
N VAL A 84 8.93 19.55 -31.04
CA VAL A 84 7.97 19.62 -29.93
C VAL A 84 6.54 19.31 -30.40
N ALA A 85 6.15 19.78 -31.59
CA ALA A 85 4.85 19.45 -32.17
C ALA A 85 4.73 17.96 -32.50
N ALA A 86 5.78 17.35 -33.07
CA ALA A 86 5.82 15.93 -33.36
C ALA A 86 5.82 15.06 -32.09
N GLU A 87 6.53 15.46 -31.04
CA GLU A 87 6.50 14.79 -29.73
C GLU A 87 5.11 14.85 -29.11
N SER A 88 4.44 16.02 -29.15
CA SER A 88 3.08 16.13 -28.64
C SER A 88 2.09 15.28 -29.45
N ALA A 89 2.24 15.23 -30.77
CA ALA A 89 1.41 14.40 -31.64
C ALA A 89 1.66 12.90 -31.40
N LEU A 90 2.91 12.50 -31.16
CA LEU A 90 3.24 11.12 -30.79
C LEU A 90 2.59 10.72 -29.48
N ILE A 91 2.68 11.57 -28.44
CA ILE A 91 2.04 11.30 -27.13
C ILE A 91 0.53 11.19 -27.29
N GLU A 92 -0.09 12.05 -28.10
CA GLU A 92 -1.53 12.00 -28.39
C GLU A 92 -1.92 10.68 -29.07
N VAL A 93 -1.19 10.27 -30.11
CA VAL A 93 -1.42 9.00 -30.81
C VAL A 93 -1.20 7.79 -29.88
N GLN A 94 -0.18 7.81 -29.02
CA GLN A 94 0.06 6.75 -28.04
C GLN A 94 -1.10 6.64 -27.04
N ALA A 95 -1.58 7.78 -26.53
CA ALA A 95 -2.73 7.81 -25.62
C ALA A 95 -4.01 7.31 -26.32
N GLU A 96 -4.24 7.69 -27.58
CA GLU A 96 -5.38 7.23 -28.38
C GLU A 96 -5.32 5.71 -28.61
N TYR A 97 -4.16 5.18 -29.00
CA TYR A 97 -3.95 3.74 -29.18
C TYR A 97 -4.17 2.96 -27.88
N GLU A 98 -3.58 3.42 -26.77
CA GLU A 98 -3.76 2.78 -25.46
C GLU A 98 -5.25 2.79 -25.04
N LEU A 99 -5.94 3.91 -25.25
CA LEU A 99 -7.35 4.04 -24.93
C LEU A 99 -8.20 3.11 -25.81
N ARG A 100 -7.94 3.05 -27.12
CA ARG A 100 -8.63 2.13 -28.04
C ARG A 100 -8.42 0.68 -27.63
N ASN A 101 -7.18 0.27 -27.35
CA ASN A 101 -6.88 -1.09 -26.93
C ASN A 101 -7.58 -1.44 -25.60
N ARG A 102 -7.55 -0.51 -24.63
CA ARG A 102 -8.24 -0.66 -23.35
C ARG A 102 -9.76 -0.77 -23.52
N ILE A 103 -10.36 0.00 -24.43
CA ILE A 103 -11.80 -0.09 -24.74
C ILE A 103 -12.11 -1.44 -25.37
N THR A 104 -11.37 -1.86 -26.40
CA THR A 104 -11.56 -3.16 -27.07
C THR A 104 -11.46 -4.31 -26.08
N GLN A 105 -10.43 -4.32 -25.23
CA GLN A 105 -10.24 -5.33 -24.20
C GLN A 105 -11.40 -5.35 -23.20
N LYS A 106 -11.86 -4.18 -22.75
CA LYS A 106 -13.00 -4.09 -21.83
C LYS A 106 -14.29 -4.60 -22.46
N VAL A 107 -14.56 -4.28 -23.72
CA VAL A 107 -15.74 -4.78 -24.44
C VAL A 107 -15.67 -6.31 -24.58
N LEU A 108 -14.50 -6.85 -24.93
CA LEU A 108 -14.28 -8.28 -25.12
C LEU A 108 -14.45 -9.09 -23.82
N ILE A 109 -14.15 -8.50 -22.66
CA ILE A 109 -14.38 -9.13 -21.34
C ILE A 109 -15.82 -8.91 -20.86
N MET A 110 -16.38 -7.72 -21.06
CA MET A 110 -17.69 -7.34 -20.48
C MET A 110 -18.86 -7.99 -21.21
N ASP A 111 -18.81 -8.13 -22.53
CA ASP A 111 -19.93 -8.68 -23.31
C ASP A 111 -20.26 -10.14 -22.91
N PRO A 112 -19.27 -11.06 -22.80
CA PRO A 112 -19.52 -12.40 -22.27
C PRO A 112 -20.05 -12.40 -20.84
N VAL A 113 -19.53 -11.52 -19.96
CA VAL A 113 -19.97 -11.43 -18.55
C VAL A 113 -21.43 -10.97 -18.46
N LEU A 114 -21.81 -9.94 -19.21
CA LEU A 114 -23.19 -9.44 -19.23
C LEU A 114 -24.16 -10.50 -19.76
N LYS A 115 -23.78 -11.23 -20.81
CA LYS A 115 -24.60 -12.32 -21.35
C LYS A 115 -24.68 -13.52 -20.41
N ALA A 116 -23.60 -13.85 -19.72
CA ALA A 116 -23.56 -14.91 -18.72
C ALA A 116 -24.51 -14.63 -17.55
N VAL A 117 -24.53 -13.38 -17.07
CA VAL A 117 -25.36 -12.96 -15.93
C VAL A 117 -26.82 -12.75 -16.32
N HIS A 118 -27.08 -12.09 -17.46
CA HIS A 118 -28.44 -11.66 -17.81
C HIS A 118 -29.22 -12.64 -18.69
N GLY A 119 -28.58 -13.61 -19.33
CA GLY A 119 -29.23 -14.68 -20.09
C GLY A 119 -30.21 -14.17 -21.15
N GLY A 120 -29.71 -13.90 -22.37
CA GLY A 120 -30.52 -13.55 -23.54
C GLY A 120 -30.84 -14.75 -24.44
N GLU A 121 -31.69 -14.52 -25.45
CA GLU A 121 -32.04 -15.52 -26.47
C GLU A 121 -30.83 -15.98 -27.32
N HIS A 122 -29.76 -15.17 -27.35
CA HIS A 122 -28.50 -15.43 -28.05
C HIS A 122 -27.33 -15.82 -27.13
N THR A 123 -27.57 -16.14 -25.85
CA THR A 123 -26.48 -16.52 -24.95
C THR A 123 -25.96 -17.91 -25.28
N ASP A 124 -24.69 -17.97 -25.68
CA ASP A 124 -24.03 -19.22 -26.06
C ASP A 124 -23.70 -20.10 -24.84
N TYR A 125 -23.52 -21.39 -25.06
CA TYR A 125 -23.14 -22.34 -24.00
C TYR A 125 -21.79 -21.96 -23.36
N ALA A 126 -20.84 -21.47 -24.16
CA ALA A 126 -19.55 -20.99 -23.68
C ALA A 126 -19.69 -19.81 -22.70
N GLU A 127 -20.61 -18.88 -22.97
CA GLU A 127 -20.91 -17.74 -22.10
C GLU A 127 -21.62 -18.18 -20.81
N LYS A 128 -22.43 -19.24 -20.82
CA LYS A 128 -23.05 -19.77 -19.58
C LYS A 128 -22.04 -20.50 -18.69
N ARG A 129 -21.00 -21.08 -19.27
CA ARG A 129 -19.97 -21.85 -18.55
C ARG A 129 -19.12 -20.96 -17.62
N ILE A 130 -19.02 -19.65 -17.88
CA ILE A 130 -18.25 -18.72 -17.03
C ILE A 130 -19.01 -18.25 -15.78
N LEU A 131 -20.32 -18.51 -15.68
CA LEU A 131 -21.15 -18.02 -14.58
C LEU A 131 -20.66 -18.42 -13.18
N PRO A 132 -20.26 -19.68 -12.91
CA PRO A 132 -19.76 -20.06 -11.58
C PRO A 132 -18.53 -19.24 -11.15
N LEU A 133 -17.63 -18.95 -12.10
CA LEU A 133 -16.43 -18.14 -11.84
C LEU A 133 -16.77 -16.69 -11.55
N ILE A 134 -17.79 -16.13 -12.21
CA ILE A 134 -18.30 -14.78 -11.89
C ILE A 134 -18.81 -14.77 -10.46
N THR A 135 -19.57 -15.79 -10.04
CA THR A 135 -20.08 -15.87 -8.66
C THR A 135 -18.97 -16.04 -7.63
N GLU A 136 -17.94 -16.84 -7.90
CA GLU A 136 -16.76 -16.97 -7.04
C GLU A 136 -16.00 -15.63 -6.95
N ASN A 137 -15.80 -14.95 -8.08
CA ASN A 137 -15.16 -13.65 -8.11
C ASN A 137 -15.92 -12.59 -7.32
N ASP A 138 -17.25 -12.57 -7.42
CA ASP A 138 -18.12 -11.66 -6.66
C ASP A 138 -18.00 -11.92 -5.16
N ILE A 139 -18.01 -13.19 -4.73
CA ILE A 139 -17.84 -13.57 -3.32
C ILE A 139 -16.46 -13.12 -2.81
N VAL A 140 -15.39 -13.38 -3.56
CA VAL A 140 -14.02 -12.95 -3.21
C VAL A 140 -13.94 -11.43 -3.14
N SER A 141 -14.55 -10.71 -4.09
CA SER A 141 -14.57 -9.25 -4.13
C SER A 141 -15.33 -8.64 -2.95
N MET A 142 -16.45 -9.27 -2.55
CA MET A 142 -17.20 -8.90 -1.34
C MET A 142 -16.37 -9.10 -0.08
N VAL A 143 -15.73 -10.26 0.07
CA VAL A 143 -14.87 -10.57 1.22
C VAL A 143 -13.69 -9.60 1.27
N HIS A 144 -13.02 -9.38 0.14
CA HIS A 144 -11.91 -8.44 0.03
C HIS A 144 -12.33 -7.02 0.45
N SER A 145 -13.47 -6.54 -0.03
CA SER A 145 -14.01 -5.22 0.35
C SER A 145 -14.31 -5.13 1.85
N SER A 146 -14.82 -6.22 2.44
CA SER A 146 -15.06 -6.30 3.89
C SER A 146 -13.76 -6.28 4.70
N LEU A 147 -12.71 -6.97 4.24
CA LEU A 147 -11.41 -6.98 4.90
C LEU A 147 -10.69 -5.64 4.74
N ALA A 148 -10.76 -5.03 3.56
CA ALA A 148 -10.19 -3.72 3.28
C ALA A 148 -10.84 -2.62 4.13
N SER A 149 -12.16 -2.64 4.28
CA SER A 149 -12.87 -1.70 5.17
C SER A 149 -12.51 -1.91 6.64
N ARG A 150 -12.40 -3.15 7.13
CA ARG A 150 -11.92 -3.45 8.50
C ARG A 150 -10.49 -2.98 8.72
N LEU A 151 -9.61 -3.20 7.76
CA LEU A 151 -8.22 -2.74 7.81
C LEU A 151 -8.17 -1.21 7.86
N SER A 152 -8.93 -0.53 7.01
CA SER A 152 -9.03 0.93 7.01
C SER A 152 -9.53 1.48 8.35
N ALA A 153 -10.59 0.89 8.91
CA ALA A 153 -11.11 1.26 10.23
C ALA A 153 -10.09 1.02 11.34
N SER A 154 -9.39 -0.12 11.34
CA SER A 154 -8.34 -0.43 12.31
C SER A 154 -7.17 0.55 12.20
N ARG A 155 -6.79 0.94 10.98
CA ARG A 155 -5.72 1.92 10.75
C ARG A 155 -6.10 3.31 11.25
N GLN A 156 -7.36 3.71 11.04
CA GLN A 156 -7.87 4.97 11.57
C GLN A 156 -7.92 4.97 13.10
N ALA A 157 -8.35 3.86 13.72
CA ALA A 157 -8.35 3.72 15.17
C ALA A 157 -6.94 3.75 15.76
N LEU A 158 -5.97 3.10 15.10
CA LEU A 158 -4.56 3.14 15.51
C LEU A 158 -4.00 4.57 15.43
N SER A 159 -4.22 5.26 14.31
CA SER A 159 -3.77 6.65 14.15
C SER A 159 -4.37 7.60 15.19
N ALA A 160 -5.66 7.44 15.52
CA ALA A 160 -6.30 8.22 16.58
C ALA A 160 -5.72 7.90 17.98
N ALA A 161 -5.39 6.63 18.25
CA ALA A 161 -4.75 6.23 19.50
C ALA A 161 -3.32 6.76 19.61
N GLU A 162 -2.57 6.79 18.51
CA GLU A 162 -1.23 7.39 18.42
C GLU A 162 -1.28 8.89 18.70
N GLU A 163 -2.20 9.62 18.09
CA GLU A 163 -2.39 11.06 18.34
C GLU A 163 -2.71 11.34 19.82
N GLN A 164 -3.61 10.54 20.41
CA GLN A 164 -3.93 10.65 21.84
C GLN A 164 -2.74 10.33 22.74
N ASN A 165 -1.90 9.36 22.36
CA ASN A 165 -0.70 9.01 23.10
C ASN A 165 0.33 10.14 23.05
N ILE A 166 0.58 10.72 21.87
CA ILE A 166 1.46 11.88 21.71
C ILE A 166 0.96 13.04 22.59
N ALA A 167 -0.32 13.38 22.51
CA ALA A 167 -0.91 14.45 23.32
C ALA A 167 -0.84 14.18 24.84
N ALA A 168 -0.97 12.92 25.26
CA ALA A 168 -0.81 12.54 26.66
C ALA A 168 0.66 12.61 27.10
N ASN A 169 1.59 12.23 26.24
CA ASN A 169 3.03 12.32 26.49
C ASN A 169 3.48 13.78 26.62
N ASP A 170 3.01 14.67 25.75
CA ASP A 170 3.31 16.11 25.83
C ASP A 170 2.81 16.71 27.14
N LYS A 171 1.58 16.38 27.56
CA LYS A 171 1.06 16.78 28.88
C LYS A 171 1.89 16.22 30.03
N ASN A 172 2.36 14.98 29.93
CA ASN A 172 3.23 14.38 30.95
C ASN A 172 4.60 15.09 30.99
N LYS A 173 5.17 15.46 29.84
CA LYS A 173 6.40 16.26 29.75
C LYS A 173 6.20 17.63 30.43
N ASP A 174 5.10 18.32 30.15
CA ASP A 174 4.80 19.61 30.76
C ASP A 174 4.55 19.51 32.27
N LEU A 175 3.78 18.52 32.72
CA LEU A 175 3.59 18.27 34.15
C LEU A 175 4.91 17.94 34.85
N ALA A 176 5.77 17.11 34.25
CA ALA A 176 7.09 16.81 34.78
C ALA A 176 7.97 18.07 34.89
N ARG A 177 7.92 18.98 33.91
CA ARG A 177 8.57 20.29 33.98
C ARG A 177 8.04 21.12 35.15
N THR A 178 6.72 21.23 35.31
CA THR A 178 6.14 22.00 36.43
C THR A 178 6.47 21.40 37.80
N LEU A 179 6.55 20.06 37.91
CA LEU A 179 6.97 19.40 39.14
C LEU A 179 8.45 19.65 39.44
N LEU A 180 9.30 19.68 38.41
CA LEU A 180 10.71 20.02 38.58
C LEU A 180 10.88 21.47 39.03
N THR A 181 10.20 22.43 38.41
CA THR A 181 10.27 23.84 38.84
C THR A 181 9.74 24.01 40.26
N LEU A 182 8.64 23.37 40.62
CA LEU A 182 8.09 23.43 41.98
C LEU A 182 9.03 22.77 43.00
N ALA A 183 9.68 21.66 42.63
CA ALA A 183 10.68 21.01 43.47
C ALA A 183 11.93 21.89 43.66
N GLU A 184 12.34 22.62 42.63
CA GLU A 184 13.44 23.60 42.70
C GLU A 184 13.06 24.80 43.58
N ASP A 185 11.86 25.34 43.43
CA ASP A 185 11.34 26.41 44.28
C ASP A 185 11.28 25.96 45.74
N PHE A 186 10.73 24.79 46.03
CA PHE A 186 10.67 24.23 47.38
C PHE A 186 12.07 23.97 47.96
N ARG A 187 13.02 23.49 47.15
CA ARG A 187 14.42 23.33 47.56
C ARG A 187 15.08 24.67 47.85
N SER A 188 14.81 25.69 47.06
CA SER A 188 15.34 27.04 47.27
C SER A 188 14.76 27.71 48.52
N GLN A 189 13.50 27.43 48.87
CA GLN A 189 12.86 27.88 50.11
C GLN A 189 13.40 27.10 51.31
N SER A 190 13.45 25.77 51.22
CA SER A 190 13.99 24.90 52.28
C SER A 190 15.44 25.24 52.64
N THR A 191 16.31 25.50 51.65
CA THR A 191 17.71 25.88 51.91
C THR A 191 17.85 27.25 52.60
N LYS A 192 16.90 28.16 52.40
CA LYS A 192 16.86 29.48 53.05
C LYS A 192 16.28 29.41 54.48
N ASP A 193 15.27 28.56 54.70
CA ASP A 193 14.55 28.42 55.98
C ASP A 193 15.20 27.45 56.99
N ILE A 194 16.22 26.68 56.61
CA ILE A 194 16.94 25.83 57.58
C ILE A 194 17.85 26.71 58.46
N GLU A 195 17.40 26.96 59.70
CA GLU A 195 18.16 27.61 60.78
C GLU A 195 19.25 26.71 61.39
N ASP A 196 19.10 25.38 61.28
CA ASP A 196 19.97 24.40 61.94
C ASP A 196 21.17 23.94 61.06
N PRO A 197 22.43 24.21 61.45
CA PRO A 197 23.61 23.97 60.61
C PRO A 197 23.88 22.49 60.29
N GLN A 198 23.45 21.54 61.13
CA GLN A 198 23.66 20.11 60.88
C GLN A 198 22.76 19.56 59.78
N LEU A 199 21.56 20.12 59.60
CA LEU A 199 20.64 19.75 58.54
C LEU A 199 21.11 20.26 57.18
N ARG A 200 21.74 21.45 57.12
CA ARG A 200 22.36 21.97 55.88
C ARG A 200 23.43 21.06 55.30
N VAL A 201 24.33 20.53 56.15
CA VAL A 201 25.40 19.62 55.71
C VAL A 201 24.84 18.29 55.17
N LYS A 202 23.74 17.79 55.75
CA LYS A 202 23.07 16.57 55.25
C LYS A 202 22.40 16.81 53.90
N VAL A 203 21.71 17.94 53.72
CA VAL A 203 21.13 18.33 52.43
C VAL A 203 22.23 18.43 51.37
N GLU A 204 23.31 19.16 51.63
CA GLU A 204 24.41 19.32 50.66
C GLU A 204 25.06 17.97 50.26
N LYS A 205 25.11 17.00 51.18
CA LYS A 205 25.60 15.65 50.89
C LYS A 205 24.66 14.88 49.95
N GLU A 206 23.35 14.94 50.19
CA GLU A 206 22.33 14.34 49.30
C GLU A 206 22.33 15.02 47.91
N GLU A 207 22.53 16.34 47.85
CA GLU A 207 22.65 17.07 46.58
C GLU A 207 23.86 16.62 45.75
N LYS A 208 25.01 16.37 46.40
CA LYS A 208 26.19 15.80 45.73
C LYS A 208 25.90 14.40 45.20
N GLY A 209 25.10 13.60 45.92
CA GLY A 209 24.61 12.29 45.47
C GLY A 209 23.74 12.36 44.21
N LEU A 210 22.79 13.29 44.18
CA LEU A 210 21.92 13.56 43.02
C LEU A 210 22.72 14.03 41.79
N LYS A 211 23.70 14.92 41.97
CA LYS A 211 24.60 15.35 40.88
C LYS A 211 25.41 14.18 40.32
N ALA A 212 25.89 13.29 41.18
CA ALA A 212 26.59 12.07 40.75
C ALA A 212 25.65 11.09 40.02
N SER A 213 24.38 11.03 40.39
CA SER A 213 23.37 10.22 39.68
C SER A 213 23.04 10.80 38.29
N ARG A 214 22.85 12.12 38.18
CA ARG A 214 22.62 12.76 36.86
C ARG A 214 23.79 12.54 35.90
N ARG A 215 25.03 12.64 36.37
CA ARG A 215 26.22 12.32 35.55
C ARG A 215 26.22 10.87 35.05
N ARG A 216 25.78 9.92 35.88
CA ARG A 216 25.62 8.51 35.49
C ARG A 216 24.52 8.32 34.45
N MET A 217 23.41 9.06 34.58
CA MET A 217 22.34 9.02 33.58
C MET A 217 22.79 9.60 32.23
N MET A 218 23.53 10.71 32.23
CA MET A 218 24.06 11.31 30.99
C MET A 218 25.06 10.40 30.28
N THR A 219 25.95 9.74 31.03
CA THR A 219 26.85 8.74 30.45
C THR A 219 26.09 7.54 29.87
N LEU A 220 25.02 7.08 30.53
CA LEU A 220 24.17 6.02 30.00
C LEU A 220 23.41 6.46 28.72
N LYS A 221 22.88 7.69 28.68
CA LYS A 221 22.22 8.26 27.48
C LYS A 221 23.19 8.27 26.29
N GLY A 222 24.42 8.75 26.49
CA GLY A 222 25.45 8.77 25.45
C GLY A 222 25.89 7.37 24.97
N LEU A 223 25.91 6.38 25.88
CA LEU A 223 26.20 5.00 25.49
C LEU A 223 25.06 4.38 24.67
N ILE A 224 23.80 4.65 25.04
CA ILE A 224 22.63 4.15 24.31
C ILE A 224 22.53 4.79 22.92
N SER A 225 22.75 6.11 22.79
CA SER A 225 22.77 6.77 21.49
C SER A 225 23.89 6.23 20.60
N GLY A 226 25.10 6.05 21.14
CA GLY A 226 26.21 5.43 20.41
C GLY A 226 25.92 3.98 20.00
N LEU A 227 25.23 3.20 20.83
CA LEU A 227 24.81 1.83 20.51
C LEU A 227 23.76 1.81 19.39
N ILE A 228 22.76 2.69 19.45
CA ILE A 228 21.71 2.79 18.42
C ILE A 228 22.34 3.14 17.06
N VAL A 229 23.20 4.17 17.02
CA VAL A 229 23.91 4.57 15.79
C VAL A 229 24.84 3.46 15.30
N GLY A 230 25.52 2.75 16.20
CA GLY A 230 26.42 1.64 15.86
C GLY A 230 25.74 0.33 15.46
N SER A 231 24.46 0.15 15.80
CA SER A 231 23.71 -1.09 15.56
C SER A 231 23.22 -1.27 14.12
N GLY A 232 23.29 -0.22 13.29
CA GLY A 232 22.81 -0.25 11.90
C GLY A 232 21.28 -0.19 11.76
N ILE A 233 20.55 0.10 12.85
CA ILE A 233 19.13 0.44 12.79
C ILE A 233 18.97 1.80 12.09
N ASP A 234 17.99 1.93 11.19
CA ASP A 234 17.68 3.20 10.52
C ASP A 234 16.97 4.18 11.47
N TRP A 235 17.74 4.71 12.41
CA TRP A 235 17.30 5.65 13.43
C TRP A 235 16.93 7.03 12.86
N ALA A 236 17.32 7.34 11.62
CA ALA A 236 17.00 8.61 10.98
C ALA A 236 15.57 8.67 10.46
N ALA A 237 15.00 7.51 10.11
CA ALA A 237 13.62 7.37 9.65
C ALA A 237 12.60 7.41 10.80
N ASP A 238 12.98 6.99 12.00
CA ASP A 238 12.12 7.00 13.19
C ASP A 238 12.29 8.32 13.97
N SER A 239 11.21 9.10 14.09
CA SER A 239 11.20 10.38 14.80
C SER A 239 11.61 10.27 16.27
N LEU A 240 11.29 9.16 16.94
CA LEU A 240 11.61 8.95 18.36
C LEU A 240 13.09 8.62 18.55
N LEU A 241 13.65 7.77 17.68
CA LEU A 241 15.08 7.45 17.71
C LEU A 241 15.92 8.65 17.27
N ARG A 242 15.43 9.44 16.31
CA ARG A 242 16.05 10.69 15.90
C ARG A 242 16.06 11.72 17.03
N GLU A 243 14.96 11.91 17.76
CA GLU A 243 14.93 12.78 18.96
C GLU A 243 15.91 12.26 20.02
N LEU A 244 15.91 10.96 20.31
CA LEU A 244 16.80 10.37 21.32
C LEU A 244 18.29 10.50 20.99
N VAL A 245 18.66 10.44 19.69
CA VAL A 245 20.04 10.52 19.21
C VAL A 245 20.49 11.96 18.96
N MET A 246 19.59 12.84 18.48
CA MET A 246 19.87 14.23 18.11
C MET A 246 19.52 15.25 19.21
N ASP A 247 19.00 14.83 20.36
CA ASP A 247 18.83 15.70 21.52
C ASP A 247 20.21 16.13 22.04
N ASP A 248 20.77 17.15 21.40
CA ASP A 248 21.86 17.94 21.90
C ASP A 248 21.29 18.80 23.03
N GLU A 249 21.41 18.36 24.28
CA GLU A 249 21.26 19.26 25.42
C GLU A 249 22.46 20.22 25.43
N GLU A 250 22.42 21.21 24.54
CA GLU A 250 23.24 22.41 24.62
C GLU A 250 22.54 23.41 25.54
N ASP A 251 22.58 23.15 26.85
CA ASP A 251 22.35 24.17 27.88
C ASP A 251 23.35 23.92 29.03
N GLY A 252 24.55 24.45 28.82
CA GLY A 252 25.57 24.68 29.85
C GLY A 252 25.66 26.17 30.17
#